data_AF-A0A0N7MME0-F1
#
_entry.id   AF-A0A0N7MME0-F1
#
_cell.length_a   1.000
_cell.length_b   1.000
_cell.length_c   1.000
_cell.angle_alpha   90.00
_cell.angle_beta   90.00
_cell.angle_gamma   90.00
#
_symmetry.space_group_name_H-M   'P 1'
#
loop_
_entity.id
_entity.type
_entity.pdbx_description
1 polymer ?
#
loop_
_entity_poly.entity_id
_entity_poly.type
_entity_poly.pdbx_seq_one_letter_code
_entity_poly.pdbx_strand_id
1 'polypeptide(L)'
;MALRRSITALLRYGQPALVSSRHSSSLARFQYCELPNKSHLHVRGPDAVKFLNGLVTSKLLPTYVKKKLTTISVKEEDEVESGNVEQFDMTKGNWGLFNEVGEFGPFLSRFGTYTGLLNSKGRLLTDAIIYPVPLVVDDALAGKYPEFLVEVDCSISDKINQIFDSHTLVSKVKSKLVPDQTLKTWHVSIDFPRMAGLEENPWISNLITPLEALKTRESSLSFAQHLLATFFAGAEDKILAAFIDTRYNSTLFNDPHAPQVFRVITQTETTDLGEAFNPQGFPFEFSREAVTPQHVRYQRFESGLIDGLEDFKPETLLPLELNFDFLPNAVSFDKGCYVGQELTARTYSTGILRKRAVPVKIQNSHILQRAHFEKYPAILLENQSSKDQEESSSLPLNPFADSVAPRKQRRQRPAGSLLCFEGDRGIAILRSEHFESAFTDKTGSPNFRVELPDTDTMVYIIPQVPQWYEEWLEHGELHE
;
A
#
# COMPACT_ATOMS: atom_id res chain seq x y z
N MET A 1 13.99 -20.71 16.76
CA MET A 1 15.37 -21.26 16.56
C MET A 1 15.70 -21.50 15.09
N ALA A 2 14.76 -21.94 14.24
CA ALA A 2 14.97 -22.15 12.81
C ALA A 2 15.19 -20.84 12.02
N LEU A 3 14.40 -19.77 12.24
CA LEU A 3 14.62 -18.49 11.55
C LEU A 3 15.92 -17.78 12.00
N ARG A 4 16.26 -17.81 13.31
CA ARG A 4 17.59 -17.40 13.80
C ARG A 4 18.69 -18.18 13.09
N ARG A 5 18.50 -19.48 12.83
CA ARG A 5 19.40 -20.30 12.00
C ARG A 5 19.34 -19.98 10.51
N SER A 6 18.22 -19.55 9.94
CA SER A 6 18.08 -19.18 8.52
C SER A 6 18.74 -17.84 8.21
N ILE A 7 18.53 -16.81 9.04
CA ILE A 7 19.27 -15.54 8.97
C ILE A 7 20.77 -15.78 9.25
N THR A 8 21.10 -16.67 10.19
CA THR A 8 22.50 -17.09 10.41
C THR A 8 23.06 -17.94 9.25
N ALA A 9 22.23 -18.68 8.53
CA ALA A 9 22.60 -19.53 7.40
C ALA A 9 22.78 -18.74 6.10
N LEU A 10 22.08 -17.62 5.95
CA LEU A 10 22.31 -16.61 4.91
C LEU A 10 23.78 -16.18 4.82
N LEU A 11 24.47 -16.27 5.95
CA LEU A 11 25.84 -15.80 6.16
C LEU A 11 26.88 -16.92 6.10
N ARG A 12 26.46 -18.18 5.95
CA ARG A 12 27.39 -19.28 5.62
C ARG A 12 27.73 -19.30 4.13
N TYR A 13 26.80 -18.92 3.26
CA TYR A 13 27.05 -18.78 1.83
C TYR A 13 27.75 -17.47 1.46
N GLY A 14 27.70 -16.46 2.33
CA GLY A 14 28.42 -15.19 2.20
C GLY A 14 29.71 -15.10 3.02
N GLN A 15 30.42 -16.20 3.29
CA GLN A 15 31.77 -16.07 3.86
C GLN A 15 32.68 -15.36 2.84
N PRO A 16 33.24 -14.18 3.14
CA PRO A 16 34.35 -13.68 2.36
C PRO A 16 35.51 -14.64 2.62
N ALA A 17 35.96 -15.34 1.59
CA ALA A 17 37.28 -15.96 1.61
C ALA A 17 38.27 -14.86 1.96
N LEU A 18 38.74 -14.80 3.22
CA LEU A 18 39.82 -13.97 3.76
C LEU A 18 40.32 -12.87 2.80
N VAL A 19 39.50 -11.84 2.53
CA VAL A 19 39.97 -10.65 1.81
C VAL A 19 40.32 -9.61 2.84
N SER A 20 41.63 -9.51 3.06
CA SER A 20 42.37 -8.37 3.59
C SER A 20 41.61 -7.04 3.49
N SER A 21 41.50 -6.37 4.64
CA SER A 21 41.13 -4.96 4.82
C SER A 21 41.45 -4.06 3.62
N ARG A 22 40.44 -3.31 3.13
CA ARG A 22 40.49 -1.86 2.82
C ARG A 22 39.21 -1.39 2.10
N HIS A 23 38.50 -0.45 2.74
CA HIS A 23 37.54 0.51 2.19
C HIS A 23 36.19 0.02 1.63
N SER A 24 35.19 -0.10 2.51
CA SER A 24 33.84 0.47 2.33
C SER A 24 33.15 0.47 3.69
N SER A 25 32.65 1.62 4.16
CA SER A 25 31.88 1.68 5.41
C SER A 25 30.52 0.99 5.18
N SER A 26 30.36 -0.25 5.63
CA SER A 26 29.20 -1.08 5.26
C SER A 26 28.35 -1.45 6.49
N LEU A 27 27.88 -0.46 7.22
CA LEU A 27 26.91 -0.67 8.32
C LEU A 27 25.54 -1.00 7.71
N ALA A 28 24.77 -1.87 8.38
CA ALA A 28 23.33 -1.93 8.14
C ALA A 28 22.68 -0.65 8.64
N ARG A 29 21.50 -0.31 8.12
CA ARG A 29 20.80 0.88 8.59
C ARG A 29 19.43 0.49 9.12
N PHE A 30 19.11 1.07 10.28
CA PHE A 30 17.80 1.05 10.89
C PHE A 30 17.30 2.49 10.89
N GLN A 31 16.49 2.83 9.89
CA GLN A 31 15.89 4.14 9.77
C GLN A 31 14.50 4.12 10.38
N TYR A 32 14.14 5.13 11.18
CA TYR A 32 12.84 5.18 11.83
C TYR A 32 12.29 6.60 11.94
N CYS A 33 10.97 6.72 11.93
CA CYS A 33 10.25 7.99 11.98
C CYS A 33 8.88 7.80 12.64
N GLU A 34 8.52 8.67 13.60
CA GLU A 34 7.14 8.77 14.09
C GLU A 34 6.28 9.41 12.99
N LEU A 35 5.10 8.84 12.71
CA LEU A 35 4.13 9.34 11.75
C LEU A 35 3.00 10.05 12.49
N PRO A 36 3.01 11.40 12.59
CA PRO A 36 2.06 12.13 13.43
C PRO A 36 0.66 12.23 12.82
N ASN A 37 0.52 11.95 11.52
CA ASN A 37 -0.74 12.07 10.78
C ASN A 37 -1.63 10.82 10.86
N LYS A 38 -1.35 9.90 11.80
CA LYS A 38 -2.06 8.63 11.94
C LYS A 38 -2.94 8.62 13.17
N SER A 39 -4.12 8.05 13.01
CA SER A 39 -5.10 7.82 14.07
C SER A 39 -5.64 6.41 13.98
N HIS A 40 -6.20 5.89 15.08
CA HIS A 40 -6.57 4.49 15.19
C HIS A 40 -8.00 4.34 15.70
N LEU A 41 -8.73 3.39 15.13
CA LEU A 41 -9.99 2.91 15.69
C LEU A 41 -9.78 1.53 16.29
N HIS A 42 -10.19 1.34 17.54
CA HIS A 42 -10.19 0.04 18.19
C HIS A 42 -11.53 -0.66 17.94
N VAL A 43 -11.46 -1.82 17.29
CA VAL A 43 -12.63 -2.62 16.92
C VAL A 43 -12.54 -3.97 17.62
N ARG A 44 -13.57 -4.32 18.39
CA ARG A 44 -13.60 -5.60 19.14
C ARG A 44 -14.99 -6.21 19.22
N GLY A 45 -15.02 -7.53 19.32
CA GLY A 45 -16.26 -8.29 19.51
C GLY A 45 -16.32 -9.53 18.63
N PRO A 46 -17.26 -10.45 18.90
CA PRO A 46 -17.37 -11.72 18.17
C PRO A 46 -17.63 -11.55 16.67
N ASP A 47 -18.26 -10.45 16.26
CA ASP A 47 -18.54 -10.16 14.84
C ASP A 47 -17.49 -9.22 14.21
N ALA A 48 -16.39 -8.88 14.90
CA ALA A 48 -15.46 -7.82 14.48
C ALA A 48 -14.88 -8.05 13.08
N VAL A 49 -14.45 -9.27 12.79
CA VAL A 49 -13.86 -9.62 11.48
C VAL A 49 -14.90 -9.49 10.38
N LYS A 50 -16.12 -10.00 10.60
CA LYS A 50 -17.23 -9.91 9.65
C LYS A 50 -17.64 -8.46 9.39
N PHE A 51 -17.67 -7.65 10.45
CA PHE A 51 -17.94 -6.22 10.38
C PHE A 51 -16.89 -5.50 9.52
N LEU A 52 -15.60 -5.68 9.82
CA LEU A 52 -14.51 -5.09 9.04
C LEU A 52 -14.52 -5.57 7.60
N ASN A 53 -14.71 -6.87 7.37
CA ASN A 53 -14.75 -7.46 6.03
C ASN A 53 -15.86 -6.84 5.15
N GLY A 54 -16.95 -6.33 5.72
CA GLY A 54 -18.00 -5.63 4.98
C GLY A 54 -17.70 -4.15 4.67
N LEU A 55 -16.69 -3.55 5.30
CA LEU A 55 -16.36 -2.12 5.16
C LEU A 55 -15.10 -1.88 4.34
N VAL A 56 -14.24 -2.88 4.21
CA VAL A 56 -12.91 -2.73 3.60
C VAL A 56 -12.74 -3.53 2.32
N THR A 57 -11.82 -3.12 1.46
CA THR A 57 -11.54 -3.76 0.16
C THR A 57 -10.78 -5.09 0.27
N SER A 58 -9.92 -5.27 1.28
CA SER A 58 -9.16 -6.52 1.49
C SER A 58 -10.04 -7.66 2.05
N LYS A 59 -9.73 -8.91 1.70
CA LYS A 59 -10.48 -10.09 2.19
C LYS A 59 -9.95 -10.52 3.55
N LEU A 60 -10.78 -10.47 4.59
CA LEU A 60 -10.41 -10.85 5.96
C LEU A 60 -11.02 -12.17 6.42
N LEU A 61 -11.88 -12.78 5.59
CA LEU A 61 -12.56 -14.04 5.88
C LEU A 61 -12.15 -15.10 4.86
N PRO A 62 -11.80 -16.33 5.30
CA PRO A 62 -11.45 -17.41 4.39
C PRO A 62 -12.67 -17.87 3.58
N THR A 63 -13.83 -17.92 4.23
CA THR A 63 -15.05 -18.42 3.60
C THR A 63 -15.81 -17.33 2.87
N TYR A 64 -16.31 -17.74 1.71
CA TYR A 64 -17.07 -16.90 0.84
C TYR A 64 -18.56 -16.96 1.18
N VAL A 65 -19.22 -15.81 1.36
CA VAL A 65 -20.68 -15.74 1.43
C VAL A 65 -21.20 -15.00 0.21
N LYS A 66 -21.42 -15.70 -0.92
CA LYS A 66 -22.17 -15.18 -2.09
C LYS A 66 -23.64 -15.03 -1.67
N LYS A 67 -24.01 -13.92 -1.05
CA LYS A 67 -25.40 -13.46 -1.20
C LYS A 67 -25.47 -12.76 -2.55
N LYS A 68 -25.89 -13.50 -3.59
CA LYS A 68 -26.14 -12.97 -4.94
C LYS A 68 -26.87 -11.62 -4.81
N LEU A 69 -26.43 -10.61 -5.57
CA LEU A 69 -27.03 -9.26 -5.58
C LEU A 69 -28.54 -9.26 -5.91
N THR A 70 -29.05 -10.34 -6.50
CA THR A 70 -30.47 -10.60 -6.75
C THR A 70 -30.73 -12.10 -6.52
N THR A 71 -31.42 -12.44 -5.43
CA THR A 71 -32.20 -13.67 -5.09
C THR A 71 -32.24 -14.81 -6.14
N ILE A 72 -32.19 -16.14 -5.88
CA ILE A 72 -31.92 -17.07 -4.77
C ILE A 72 -31.45 -18.37 -5.47
N SER A 73 -30.47 -19.06 -4.90
CA SER A 73 -30.48 -20.53 -4.87
C SER A 73 -29.57 -20.94 -3.71
N VAL A 74 -30.16 -21.60 -2.71
CA VAL A 74 -29.42 -22.40 -1.74
C VAL A 74 -28.75 -23.50 -2.55
N LYS A 75 -27.45 -23.34 -2.80
CA LYS A 75 -26.57 -24.49 -2.96
C LYS A 75 -25.70 -24.49 -1.73
N GLU A 76 -25.93 -25.54 -0.95
CA GLU A 76 -25.13 -25.98 0.18
C GLU A 76 -23.66 -25.91 -0.22
N GLU A 77 -22.86 -25.31 0.66
CA GLU A 77 -21.45 -25.64 0.88
C GLU A 77 -20.68 -26.11 -0.37
N ASP A 78 -20.47 -25.19 -1.32
CA ASP A 78 -19.25 -25.29 -2.12
C ASP A 78 -18.11 -24.97 -1.14
N GLU A 79 -17.63 -26.01 -0.45
CA GLU A 79 -16.33 -26.08 0.22
C GLU A 79 -15.26 -25.76 -0.83
N VAL A 80 -15.11 -24.48 -1.16
CA VAL A 80 -13.93 -24.01 -1.88
C VAL A 80 -12.79 -24.21 -0.89
N GLU A 81 -12.00 -25.26 -1.13
CA GLU A 81 -10.78 -25.62 -0.43
C GLU A 81 -10.05 -24.34 -0.04
N SER A 82 -10.14 -23.97 1.23
CA SER A 82 -9.52 -22.77 1.77
C SER A 82 -8.04 -23.09 1.85
N GLY A 83 -7.34 -23.03 0.70
CA GLY A 83 -6.02 -23.61 0.45
C GLY A 83 -5.18 -23.75 1.71
N ASN A 84 -5.21 -24.95 2.31
CA ASN A 84 -4.44 -25.37 3.47
C ASN A 84 -4.55 -24.56 4.78
N VAL A 85 -5.36 -23.49 4.88
CA VAL A 85 -5.52 -22.76 6.16
C VAL A 85 -6.44 -23.54 7.09
N GLU A 86 -5.98 -23.80 8.32
CA GLU A 86 -6.75 -24.54 9.31
C GLU A 86 -8.05 -23.81 9.66
N GLN A 87 -9.16 -24.53 9.82
CA GLN A 87 -10.43 -23.93 10.21
C GLN A 87 -10.36 -23.34 11.64
N PHE A 88 -11.06 -22.22 11.88
CA PHE A 88 -11.05 -21.58 13.18
C PHE A 88 -12.34 -20.86 13.55
N ASP A 89 -12.59 -20.79 14.86
CA ASP A 89 -13.68 -19.99 15.41
C ASP A 89 -13.30 -18.51 15.36
N MET A 90 -13.84 -17.81 14.36
CA MET A 90 -13.58 -16.40 14.12
C MET A 90 -14.14 -15.47 15.20
N THR A 91 -14.95 -16.00 16.13
CA THR A 91 -15.63 -15.22 17.17
C THR A 91 -14.87 -15.19 18.48
N LYS A 92 -13.78 -15.97 18.61
CA LYS A 92 -13.01 -16.15 19.85
C LYS A 92 -11.53 -15.94 19.62
N GLY A 93 -10.84 -15.52 20.68
CA GLY A 93 -9.41 -15.31 20.64
C GLY A 93 -9.01 -14.23 19.64
N ASN A 94 -7.71 -14.06 19.48
CA ASN A 94 -7.16 -13.29 18.38
C ASN A 94 -6.26 -14.20 17.55
N TRP A 95 -6.80 -14.66 16.42
CA TRP A 95 -6.17 -15.63 15.52
C TRP A 95 -5.30 -14.96 14.45
N GLY A 96 -5.46 -13.65 14.23
CA GLY A 96 -4.71 -12.87 13.26
C GLY A 96 -5.59 -12.29 12.18
N LEU A 97 -5.04 -12.17 10.98
CA LEU A 97 -5.70 -11.76 9.75
C LEU A 97 -5.49 -12.84 8.70
N PHE A 98 -6.53 -13.05 7.91
CA PHE A 98 -6.47 -13.90 6.73
C PHE A 98 -5.93 -13.08 5.55
N ASN A 99 -5.01 -13.66 4.80
CA ASN A 99 -4.49 -13.12 3.55
C ASN A 99 -4.78 -14.12 2.44
N GLU A 100 -5.41 -13.65 1.36
CA GLU A 100 -5.92 -14.47 0.28
C GLU A 100 -4.82 -14.94 -0.68
N VAL A 101 -3.87 -14.05 -0.97
CA VAL A 101 -2.82 -14.26 -1.97
C VAL A 101 -1.47 -14.33 -1.28
N GLY A 102 -0.72 -15.38 -1.58
CA GLY A 102 0.69 -15.60 -1.19
C GLY A 102 1.28 -16.72 -2.05
N GLU A 103 2.61 -16.86 -2.05
CA GLU A 103 3.38 -17.83 -2.84
C GLU A 103 2.87 -19.27 -2.66
N PHE A 104 2.49 -19.63 -1.44
CA PHE A 104 1.97 -20.97 -1.09
C PHE A 104 0.45 -20.98 -0.87
N GLY A 105 -0.27 -20.09 -1.55
CA GLY A 105 -1.71 -19.88 -1.35
C GLY A 105 -2.06 -19.11 -0.08
N PRO A 106 -3.34 -19.11 0.34
CA PRO A 106 -3.82 -18.28 1.45
C PRO A 106 -3.11 -18.57 2.77
N PHE A 107 -2.91 -17.56 3.61
CA PHE A 107 -2.15 -17.69 4.85
C PHE A 107 -2.72 -16.84 5.99
N LEU A 108 -2.31 -17.16 7.22
CA LEU A 108 -2.64 -16.40 8.42
C LEU A 108 -1.45 -15.57 8.87
N SER A 109 -1.73 -14.36 9.34
CA SER A 109 -0.71 -13.43 9.81
C SER A 109 -1.13 -12.72 11.08
N ARG A 110 -0.18 -12.50 12.00
CA ARG A 110 -0.35 -11.56 13.13
C ARG A 110 0.03 -10.13 12.76
N PHE A 111 0.56 -9.92 11.56
CA PHE A 111 0.91 -8.59 11.05
C PHE A 111 -0.28 -7.96 10.34
N GLY A 112 -0.26 -6.64 10.22
CA GLY A 112 -1.34 -5.91 9.60
C GLY A 112 -1.54 -6.23 8.11
N THR A 113 -2.67 -5.77 7.57
CA THR A 113 -3.01 -5.87 6.15
C THR A 113 -3.44 -4.50 5.64
N TYR A 114 -2.85 -4.05 4.53
CA TYR A 114 -3.21 -2.82 3.85
C TYR A 114 -4.56 -2.97 3.13
N THR A 115 -5.39 -1.93 3.14
CA THR A 115 -6.73 -1.95 2.56
C THR A 115 -7.24 -0.54 2.26
N GLY A 116 -8.38 -0.44 1.59
CA GLY A 116 -9.12 0.80 1.37
C GLY A 116 -10.47 0.79 2.05
N LEU A 117 -10.93 1.99 2.42
CA LEU A 117 -12.29 2.29 2.85
C LEU A 117 -12.96 3.11 1.75
N LEU A 118 -14.11 2.65 1.23
CA LEU A 118 -14.79 3.33 0.12
C LEU A 118 -16.05 4.03 0.58
N ASN A 119 -16.46 5.07 -0.16
CA ASN A 119 -17.82 5.58 -0.07
C ASN A 119 -18.79 4.68 -0.84
N SER A 120 -20.09 4.94 -0.71
CA SER A 120 -21.14 4.18 -1.40
C SER A 120 -21.09 4.26 -2.94
N LYS A 121 -20.30 5.19 -3.50
CA LYS A 121 -20.08 5.34 -4.95
C LYS A 121 -18.83 4.59 -5.43
N GLY A 122 -18.10 3.92 -4.54
CA GLY A 122 -16.87 3.17 -4.85
C GLY A 122 -15.60 4.01 -4.98
N ARG A 123 -15.62 5.27 -4.52
CA ARG A 123 -14.42 6.12 -4.45
C ARG A 123 -13.74 5.93 -3.11
N LEU A 124 -12.40 6.00 -3.10
CA LEU A 124 -11.59 5.83 -1.90
C LEU A 124 -11.79 7.00 -0.94
N LEU A 125 -12.25 6.73 0.28
CA LEU A 125 -12.30 7.70 1.38
C LEU A 125 -10.91 7.92 1.96
N THR A 126 -10.25 6.82 2.31
CA THR A 126 -8.88 6.74 2.83
C THR A 126 -8.34 5.33 2.60
N ASP A 127 -7.03 5.21 2.45
CA ASP A 127 -6.34 3.95 2.72
C ASP A 127 -6.29 3.68 4.23
N ALA A 128 -6.07 2.43 4.59
CA ALA A 128 -6.03 1.99 5.97
C ALA A 128 -5.12 0.75 6.13
N ILE A 129 -4.66 0.53 7.36
CA ILE A 129 -4.01 -0.72 7.74
C ILE A 129 -4.77 -1.30 8.93
N ILE A 130 -5.16 -2.57 8.82
CA ILE A 130 -5.82 -3.29 9.92
C ILE A 130 -4.77 -4.13 10.62
N TYR A 131 -4.72 -4.07 11.95
CA TYR A 131 -3.79 -4.84 12.77
C TYR A 131 -4.56 -5.72 13.75
N PRO A 132 -4.24 -7.01 13.89
CA PRO A 132 -4.71 -7.78 15.03
C PRO A 132 -3.93 -7.33 16.28
N VAL A 133 -4.65 -7.02 17.37
CA VAL A 133 -4.04 -6.50 18.60
C VAL A 133 -4.39 -7.36 19.83
N PRO A 134 -3.45 -7.60 20.76
CA PRO A 134 -2.01 -7.31 20.66
C PRO A 134 -1.30 -8.24 19.69
N LEU A 135 -0.17 -7.81 19.11
CA LEU A 135 0.62 -8.59 18.13
C LEU A 135 0.94 -10.00 18.64
N VAL A 136 1.38 -10.07 19.89
CA VAL A 136 1.74 -11.29 20.61
C VAL A 136 0.89 -11.43 21.87
N VAL A 137 0.50 -12.67 22.16
CA VAL A 137 -0.16 -13.12 23.39
C VAL A 137 0.49 -14.43 23.84
N ASP A 138 0.31 -14.80 25.12
CA ASP A 138 0.77 -16.09 25.64
C ASP A 138 -0.02 -17.25 25.02
N ASP A 139 -1.32 -17.05 24.83
CA ASP A 139 -2.24 -17.99 24.18
C ASP A 139 -3.16 -17.22 23.21
N ALA A 140 -3.22 -17.67 21.95
CA ALA A 140 -4.08 -17.10 20.92
C ALA A 140 -5.57 -17.08 21.31
N LEU A 141 -5.99 -17.99 22.20
CA LEU A 141 -7.36 -18.10 22.72
C LEU A 141 -7.59 -17.37 24.05
N ALA A 142 -6.57 -16.72 24.63
CA ALA A 142 -6.70 -16.01 25.89
C ALA A 142 -7.75 -14.88 25.83
N GLY A 143 -7.90 -14.25 24.66
CA GLY A 143 -8.90 -13.21 24.42
C GLY A 143 -10.32 -13.79 24.25
N LYS A 144 -11.31 -13.19 24.92
CA LYS A 144 -12.71 -13.60 24.72
C LYS A 144 -13.20 -13.39 23.29
N TYR A 145 -12.75 -12.30 22.66
CA TYR A 145 -13.17 -11.85 21.33
C TYR A 145 -11.96 -11.36 20.54
N PRO A 146 -12.02 -11.38 19.21
CA PRO A 146 -10.99 -10.78 18.39
C PRO A 146 -11.00 -9.26 18.53
N GLU A 147 -9.81 -8.68 18.50
CA GLU A 147 -9.57 -7.25 18.63
C GLU A 147 -8.62 -6.77 17.52
N PHE A 148 -8.95 -5.62 16.95
CA PHE A 148 -8.21 -5.00 15.86
C PHE A 148 -8.01 -3.51 16.09
N LEU A 149 -6.90 -2.99 15.57
CA LEU A 149 -6.72 -1.57 15.33
C LEU A 149 -6.88 -1.30 13.83
N VAL A 150 -7.62 -0.25 13.48
CA VAL A 150 -7.71 0.26 12.12
C VAL A 150 -7.01 1.59 12.09
N GLU A 151 -5.82 1.64 11.49
CA GLU A 151 -5.07 2.87 11.25
C GLU A 151 -5.62 3.59 10.02
N VAL A 152 -5.90 4.88 10.18
CA VAL A 152 -6.34 5.81 9.13
C VAL A 152 -5.62 7.14 9.29
N ASP A 153 -5.73 8.00 8.28
CA ASP A 153 -5.29 9.39 8.39
C ASP A 153 -6.10 10.14 9.47
N CYS A 154 -5.42 10.92 10.32
CA CYS A 154 -6.06 11.63 11.41
C CYS A 154 -7.06 12.70 10.93
N SER A 155 -6.89 13.23 9.71
CA SER A 155 -7.78 14.26 9.16
C SER A 155 -9.19 13.74 8.84
N ILE A 156 -9.39 12.42 8.76
CA ILE A 156 -10.68 11.79 8.45
C ILE A 156 -11.17 10.83 9.55
N SER A 157 -10.41 10.65 10.64
CA SER A 157 -10.68 9.64 11.66
C SER A 157 -12.06 9.77 12.30
N ASP A 158 -12.52 10.99 12.59
CA ASP A 158 -13.87 11.26 13.13
C ASP A 158 -14.98 10.81 12.17
N LYS A 159 -14.82 11.08 10.88
CA LYS A 159 -15.77 10.66 9.84
C LYS A 159 -15.79 9.14 9.72
N ILE A 160 -14.62 8.49 9.78
CA ILE A 160 -14.54 7.02 9.77
C ILE A 160 -15.19 6.45 11.04
N ASN A 161 -14.99 7.05 12.21
CA ASN A 161 -15.62 6.61 13.45
C ASN A 161 -17.15 6.71 13.37
N GLN A 162 -17.69 7.80 12.83
CA GLN A 162 -19.14 7.93 12.59
C GLN A 162 -19.67 6.86 11.62
N ILE A 163 -18.93 6.56 10.55
CA ILE A 163 -19.27 5.49 9.62
C ILE A 163 -19.31 4.16 10.36
N PHE A 164 -18.28 3.84 11.14
CA PHE A 164 -18.19 2.57 11.88
C PHE A 164 -19.33 2.47 12.89
N ASP A 165 -19.57 3.51 13.69
CA ASP A 165 -20.62 3.57 14.70
C ASP A 165 -22.00 3.33 14.07
N SER A 166 -22.29 3.96 12.93
CA SER A 166 -23.56 3.76 12.22
C SER A 166 -23.79 2.32 11.74
N HIS A 167 -22.71 1.60 11.40
CA HIS A 167 -22.76 0.20 10.97
C HIS A 167 -22.75 -0.79 12.15
N THR A 168 -22.40 -0.35 13.37
CA THR A 168 -22.36 -1.24 14.54
C THR A 168 -23.75 -1.61 15.10
N LEU A 169 -24.80 -0.86 14.76
CA LEU A 169 -26.14 -0.91 15.39
C LEU A 169 -26.82 -2.30 15.39
N VAL A 170 -26.40 -3.22 14.51
CA VAL A 170 -27.00 -4.57 14.36
C VAL A 170 -25.97 -5.69 14.61
N SER A 171 -24.71 -5.33 14.91
CA SER A 171 -23.60 -6.28 15.06
C SER A 171 -23.14 -6.37 16.51
N LYS A 172 -22.65 -7.55 16.95
CA LYS A 172 -22.00 -7.69 18.26
C LYS A 172 -20.57 -7.17 18.19
N VAL A 173 -20.40 -5.90 17.82
CA VAL A 173 -19.10 -5.22 17.65
C VAL A 173 -19.16 -3.88 18.37
N LYS A 174 -18.03 -3.49 18.94
CA LYS A 174 -17.79 -2.13 19.41
C LYS A 174 -16.62 -1.57 18.64
N SER A 175 -16.83 -0.40 18.04
CA SER A 175 -15.78 0.44 17.47
C SER A 175 -15.63 1.66 18.37
N LYS A 176 -14.40 2.12 18.59
CA LYS A 176 -14.12 3.39 19.27
C LYS A 176 -12.89 4.02 18.66
N LEU A 177 -12.95 5.32 18.43
CA LEU A 177 -11.76 6.12 18.18
C LEU A 177 -10.83 6.05 19.40
N VAL A 178 -9.57 5.70 19.16
CA VAL A 178 -8.53 5.69 20.16
C VAL A 178 -8.14 7.15 20.46
N PRO A 179 -8.11 7.59 21.73
CA PRO A 179 -7.81 8.98 22.05
C PRO A 179 -6.44 9.41 21.52
N ASP A 180 -6.33 10.67 21.10
CA ASP A 180 -5.08 11.25 20.61
C ASP A 180 -3.95 11.06 21.62
N GLN A 181 -2.74 10.85 21.10
CA GLN A 181 -1.53 10.69 21.91
C GLN A 181 -1.58 9.50 22.89
N THR A 182 -2.37 8.45 22.61
CA THR A 182 -2.30 7.19 23.37
C THR A 182 -1.48 6.11 22.67
N LEU A 183 -1.42 6.18 21.34
CA LEU A 183 -0.62 5.31 20.49
C LEU A 183 0.25 6.16 19.57
N LYS A 184 1.40 5.60 19.19
CA LYS A 184 2.29 6.15 18.18
C LYS A 184 2.46 5.18 17.04
N THR A 185 2.43 5.70 15.82
CA THR A 185 2.72 4.93 14.60
C THR A 185 4.13 5.27 14.14
N TRP A 186 4.93 4.26 13.87
CA TRP A 186 6.30 4.40 13.43
C TRP A 186 6.46 3.79 12.04
N HIS A 187 7.11 4.52 11.15
CA HIS A 187 7.73 3.96 9.96
C HIS A 187 9.12 3.44 10.34
N VAL A 188 9.44 2.24 9.89
CA VAL A 188 10.76 1.63 10.07
C VAL A 188 11.21 1.08 8.72
N SER A 189 12.46 1.37 8.34
CA SER A 189 13.11 0.85 7.15
C SER A 189 14.42 0.20 7.54
N ILE A 190 14.62 -1.05 7.10
CA ILE A 190 15.81 -1.84 7.42
C ILE A 190 16.46 -2.31 6.12
N ASP A 191 17.64 -1.78 5.81
CA ASP A 191 18.52 -2.31 4.77
C ASP A 191 19.82 -2.89 5.34
N PHE A 192 20.26 -3.95 4.68
CA PHE A 192 21.51 -4.62 5.01
C PHE A 192 22.66 -4.03 4.19
N PRO A 193 23.92 -4.26 4.63
CA PRO A 193 25.08 -3.77 3.89
C PRO A 193 25.07 -4.30 2.45
N ARG A 194 25.58 -3.51 1.51
CA ARG A 194 25.75 -3.98 0.13
C ARG A 194 26.79 -5.09 0.08
N MET A 195 26.33 -6.33 -0.15
CA MET A 195 27.19 -7.51 -0.29
C MET A 195 27.34 -7.86 -1.78
N ALA A 196 28.57 -8.07 -2.24
CA ALA A 196 28.81 -8.49 -3.62
C ALA A 196 28.31 -9.93 -3.84
N GLY A 197 27.71 -10.19 -5.01
CA GLY A 197 27.26 -11.52 -5.41
C GLY A 197 25.92 -11.97 -4.82
N LEU A 198 25.14 -11.06 -4.22
CA LEU A 198 23.73 -11.32 -3.89
C LEU A 198 22.90 -11.37 -5.18
N GLU A 199 22.30 -12.52 -5.44
CA GLU A 199 21.33 -12.69 -6.54
C GLU A 199 19.89 -12.36 -6.09
N GLU A 200 19.55 -12.67 -4.83
CA GLU A 200 18.22 -12.49 -4.27
C GLU A 200 18.28 -11.63 -3.00
N ASN A 201 17.24 -10.82 -2.77
CA ASN A 201 17.10 -10.07 -1.53
C ASN A 201 16.86 -11.01 -0.33
N PRO A 202 17.67 -10.89 0.74
CA PRO A 202 17.57 -11.79 1.90
C PRO A 202 16.25 -11.69 2.67
N TRP A 203 15.49 -10.59 2.52
CA TRP A 203 14.18 -10.47 3.14
C TRP A 203 13.16 -11.47 2.56
N ILE A 204 13.31 -11.88 1.31
CA ILE A 204 12.37 -12.79 0.65
C ILE A 204 12.40 -14.15 1.37
N SER A 205 13.54 -14.83 1.33
CA SER A 205 13.69 -16.18 1.90
C SER A 205 13.60 -16.25 3.43
N ASN A 206 13.84 -15.15 4.16
CA ASN A 206 13.86 -15.16 5.62
C ASN A 206 12.66 -14.50 6.29
N LEU A 207 11.89 -13.70 5.56
CA LEU A 207 10.73 -13.00 6.10
C LEU A 207 9.48 -13.27 5.26
N ILE A 208 9.50 -12.97 3.97
CA ILE A 208 8.32 -13.01 3.11
C ILE A 208 7.85 -14.45 2.85
N THR A 209 8.72 -15.31 2.31
CA THR A 209 8.40 -16.72 2.02
C THR A 209 7.96 -17.47 3.28
N PRO A 210 8.63 -17.36 4.46
CA PRO A 210 8.14 -17.97 5.69
C PRO A 210 6.81 -17.41 6.20
N LEU A 211 6.54 -16.11 6.01
CA LEU A 211 5.27 -15.48 6.39
C LEU A 211 4.09 -16.06 5.57
N GLU A 212 4.27 -16.20 4.26
CA GLU A 212 3.23 -16.69 3.34
C GLU A 212 2.99 -18.21 3.46
N ALA A 213 3.90 -18.93 4.11
CA ALA A 213 3.76 -20.34 4.42
C ALA A 213 2.90 -20.61 5.67
N LEU A 214 2.52 -19.60 6.46
CA LEU A 214 1.82 -19.78 7.75
C LEU A 214 0.36 -20.16 7.57
N LYS A 215 -0.03 -21.36 8.02
CA LYS A 215 -1.40 -21.89 7.83
C LYS A 215 -2.23 -22.03 9.11
N THR A 216 -1.61 -21.89 10.28
CA THR A 216 -2.29 -22.06 11.59
C THR A 216 -2.09 -20.83 12.47
N ARG A 217 -2.91 -20.71 13.53
CA ARG A 217 -2.83 -19.57 14.46
C ARG A 217 -1.57 -19.63 15.30
N GLU A 218 -1.21 -20.84 15.72
CA GLU A 218 -0.07 -21.13 16.59
C GLU A 218 1.25 -20.88 15.86
N SER A 219 1.34 -21.28 14.58
CA SER A 219 2.50 -20.97 13.74
C SER A 219 2.62 -19.47 13.50
N SER A 220 1.50 -18.79 13.23
CA SER A 220 1.45 -17.34 13.06
C SER A 220 1.87 -16.57 14.31
N LEU A 221 1.40 -17.00 15.49
CA LEU A 221 1.78 -16.43 16.77
C LEU A 221 3.27 -16.66 17.08
N SER A 222 3.76 -17.89 16.86
CA SER A 222 5.17 -18.23 17.07
C SER A 222 6.09 -17.43 16.15
N PHE A 223 5.68 -17.20 14.89
CA PHE A 223 6.42 -16.37 13.95
C PHE A 223 6.50 -14.91 14.42
N ALA A 224 5.39 -14.33 14.88
CA ALA A 224 5.35 -12.97 15.41
C ALA A 224 6.21 -12.81 16.68
N GLN A 225 6.09 -13.74 17.63
CA GLN A 225 6.95 -13.81 18.83
C GLN A 225 8.43 -13.86 18.44
N HIS A 226 8.76 -14.63 17.41
CA HIS A 226 10.13 -14.77 16.98
C HIS A 226 10.69 -13.49 16.33
N LEU A 227 9.89 -12.81 15.50
CA LEU A 227 10.30 -11.54 14.91
C LEU A 227 10.47 -10.44 15.96
N LEU A 228 9.56 -10.32 16.92
CA LEU A 228 9.72 -9.37 18.03
C LEU A 228 10.97 -9.65 18.86
N ALA A 229 11.21 -10.90 19.25
CA ALA A 229 12.42 -11.28 19.97
C ALA A 229 13.71 -11.08 19.15
N THR A 230 13.61 -11.03 17.82
CA THR A 230 14.77 -10.76 16.95
C THR A 230 15.07 -9.26 16.91
N PHE A 231 14.07 -8.43 16.61
CA PHE A 231 14.25 -7.01 16.37
C PHE A 231 14.09 -6.12 17.61
N PHE A 232 13.45 -6.58 18.67
CA PHE A 232 13.06 -5.80 19.84
C PHE A 232 13.25 -6.59 21.15
N ALA A 233 14.29 -7.42 21.24
CA ALA A 233 14.58 -8.23 22.42
C ALA A 233 14.65 -7.38 23.70
N GLY A 234 13.83 -7.71 24.71
CA GLY A 234 13.73 -6.96 25.97
C GLY A 234 12.85 -5.71 25.91
N ALA A 235 12.19 -5.46 24.77
CA ALA A 235 11.25 -4.36 24.55
C ALA A 235 9.99 -4.84 23.80
N GLU A 236 9.72 -6.15 23.81
CA GLU A 236 8.61 -6.76 23.09
C GLU A 236 7.24 -6.25 23.58
N ASP A 237 7.13 -5.95 24.87
CA ASP A 237 5.96 -5.40 25.53
C ASP A 237 5.61 -3.98 25.06
N LYS A 238 6.59 -3.25 24.52
CA LYS A 238 6.39 -1.91 23.96
C LYS A 238 5.72 -1.95 22.58
N ILE A 239 5.74 -3.09 21.89
CA ILE A 239 5.22 -3.24 20.54
C ILE A 239 3.80 -3.81 20.58
N LEU A 240 2.83 -2.95 20.30
CA LEU A 240 1.42 -3.30 20.37
C LEU A 240 0.94 -4.03 19.10
N ALA A 241 1.37 -3.55 17.94
CA ALA A 241 1.00 -4.07 16.62
C ALA A 241 2.10 -3.77 15.60
N ALA A 242 2.18 -4.55 14.54
CA ALA A 242 3.11 -4.30 13.45
C ALA A 242 2.55 -4.74 12.10
N PHE A 243 3.04 -4.15 11.03
CA PHE A 243 2.77 -4.51 9.64
C PHE A 243 4.11 -4.64 8.92
N ILE A 244 4.33 -5.80 8.29
CA ILE A 244 5.40 -5.99 7.32
C ILE A 244 4.86 -5.43 6.01
N ASP A 245 5.42 -4.34 5.52
CA ASP A 245 4.83 -3.61 4.40
C ASP A 245 5.02 -4.35 3.08
N THR A 246 4.08 -5.26 2.78
CA THR A 246 4.12 -6.12 1.61
C THR A 246 3.95 -5.38 0.29
N ARG A 247 3.60 -4.08 0.33
CA ARG A 247 3.59 -3.22 -0.86
C ARG A 247 4.99 -3.04 -1.46
N TYR A 248 6.04 -3.29 -0.66
CA TYR A 248 7.43 -3.27 -1.13
C TYR A 248 7.90 -4.62 -1.69
N ASN A 249 7.11 -5.69 -1.65
CA ASN A 249 7.54 -7.02 -2.08
C ASN A 249 8.14 -6.99 -3.49
N SER A 250 7.46 -6.37 -4.46
CA SER A 250 7.96 -6.24 -5.84
C SER A 250 9.29 -5.48 -5.92
N THR A 251 9.59 -4.57 -4.98
CA THR A 251 10.89 -3.91 -4.89
C THR A 251 11.97 -4.89 -4.45
N LEU A 252 11.67 -5.76 -3.48
CA LEU A 252 12.63 -6.74 -2.96
C LEU A 252 13.00 -7.77 -4.03
N PHE A 253 12.05 -8.22 -4.85
CA PHE A 253 12.31 -9.17 -5.94
C PHE A 253 13.18 -8.57 -7.05
N ASN A 254 13.14 -7.25 -7.24
CA ASN A 254 13.86 -6.55 -8.30
C ASN A 254 15.20 -5.95 -7.84
N ASP A 255 15.38 -5.70 -6.55
CA ASP A 255 16.61 -5.14 -5.98
C ASP A 255 17.08 -5.96 -4.76
N PRO A 256 18.19 -6.73 -4.90
CA PRO A 256 18.79 -7.50 -3.82
C PRO A 256 19.21 -6.70 -2.58
N HIS A 257 19.30 -5.37 -2.72
CA HIS A 257 19.69 -4.45 -1.65
C HIS A 257 18.55 -3.56 -1.16
N ALA A 258 17.33 -3.73 -1.67
CA ALA A 258 16.20 -2.93 -1.23
C ALA A 258 15.91 -3.14 0.28
N PRO A 259 15.57 -2.05 1.00
CA PRO A 259 15.13 -2.16 2.39
C PRO A 259 13.79 -2.86 2.51
N GLN A 260 13.60 -3.59 3.61
CA GLN A 260 12.26 -3.97 4.05
C GLN A 260 11.68 -2.85 4.92
N VAL A 261 10.45 -2.45 4.60
CA VAL A 261 9.69 -1.47 5.37
C VAL A 261 8.71 -2.17 6.31
N PHE A 262 8.57 -1.61 7.50
CA PHE A 262 7.62 -2.00 8.51
C PHE A 262 6.84 -0.78 9.01
N ARG A 263 5.61 -1.03 9.46
CA ARG A 263 4.88 -0.10 10.32
C ARG A 263 4.73 -0.70 11.70
N VAL A 264 5.06 0.05 12.74
CA VAL A 264 5.06 -0.43 14.12
C VAL A 264 4.22 0.51 14.97
N ILE A 265 3.32 -0.04 15.79
CA ILE A 265 2.50 0.71 16.72
C ILE A 265 3.00 0.46 18.14
N THR A 266 3.25 1.53 18.87
CA THR A 266 3.64 1.48 20.28
C THR A 266 2.67 2.29 21.13
N GLN A 267 2.71 2.07 22.44
CA GLN A 267 2.10 2.99 23.40
C GLN A 267 2.92 4.30 23.46
N THR A 268 2.30 5.38 23.94
CA THR A 268 2.93 6.72 24.01
C THR A 268 4.15 6.80 24.91
N GLU A 269 4.27 5.91 25.89
CA GLU A 269 5.44 5.82 26.77
C GLU A 269 6.74 5.54 25.99
N THR A 270 6.65 4.96 24.80
CA THR A 270 7.79 4.79 23.91
C THR A 270 8.15 6.14 23.26
N THR A 271 9.19 6.78 23.79
CA THR A 271 9.70 8.06 23.29
C THR A 271 10.56 7.91 22.04
N ASP A 272 11.37 6.85 21.96
CA ASP A 272 12.28 6.57 20.85
C ASP A 272 12.26 5.07 20.51
N LEU A 273 11.82 4.72 19.30
CA LEU A 273 11.80 3.34 18.83
C LEU A 273 13.22 2.78 18.57
N GLY A 274 14.19 3.65 18.24
CA GLY A 274 15.58 3.25 18.01
C GLY A 274 16.26 2.67 19.25
N GLU A 275 15.83 3.07 20.45
CA GLU A 275 16.32 2.48 21.70
C GLU A 275 15.79 1.06 21.94
N ALA A 276 14.57 0.78 21.47
CA ALA A 276 13.95 -0.55 21.56
C ALA A 276 14.54 -1.54 20.55
N PHE A 277 15.19 -1.06 19.49
CA PHE A 277 15.77 -1.91 18.45
C PHE A 277 16.97 -2.71 18.96
N ASN A 278 16.94 -4.02 18.75
CA ASN A 278 17.96 -4.98 19.14
C ASN A 278 18.92 -5.34 17.99
N PRO A 279 20.15 -4.79 17.95
CA PRO A 279 21.14 -5.16 16.94
C PRO A 279 21.90 -6.46 17.28
N GLN A 280 21.86 -6.95 18.53
CA GLN A 280 22.70 -8.06 19.02
C GLN A 280 22.37 -9.43 18.41
N GLY A 281 21.37 -9.51 17.52
CA GLY A 281 20.98 -10.70 16.77
C GLY A 281 21.58 -10.80 15.36
N PHE A 282 22.29 -9.77 14.89
CA PHE A 282 22.75 -9.66 13.50
C PHE A 282 24.27 -9.74 13.40
N PRO A 283 24.81 -10.21 12.26
CA PRO A 283 26.25 -10.41 12.06
C PRO A 283 27.00 -9.13 11.67
N PHE A 284 26.30 -8.01 11.53
CA PHE A 284 26.82 -6.72 11.13
C PHE A 284 26.37 -5.66 12.12
N GLU A 285 27.14 -4.59 12.20
CA GLU A 285 26.79 -3.43 12.99
C GLU A 285 25.69 -2.61 12.31
N PHE A 286 24.81 -2.04 13.14
CA PHE A 286 23.74 -1.16 12.70
C PHE A 286 24.06 0.29 13.01
N SER A 287 23.81 1.16 12.04
CA SER A 287 23.53 2.56 12.27
C SER A 287 22.04 2.75 12.55
N ARG A 288 21.71 3.55 13.55
CA ARG A 288 20.33 3.93 13.89
C ARG A 288 20.13 5.37 13.44
N GLU A 289 19.16 5.61 12.59
CA GLU A 289 18.93 6.91 11.97
C GLU A 289 17.48 7.35 12.17
N ALA A 290 17.27 8.34 13.04
CA ALA A 290 15.99 9.03 13.11
C ALA A 290 15.85 9.93 11.86
N VAL A 291 14.81 9.68 11.06
CA VAL A 291 14.53 10.44 9.82
C VAL A 291 13.23 11.23 9.95
N THR A 292 13.00 12.17 9.04
CA THR A 292 11.80 13.02 9.06
C THR A 292 10.64 12.39 8.27
N PRO A 293 9.38 12.78 8.54
CA PRO A 293 8.24 12.32 7.74
C PRO A 293 8.38 12.65 6.24
N GLN A 294 8.99 13.80 5.91
CA GLN A 294 9.27 14.19 4.53
C GLN A 294 10.29 13.25 3.87
N HIS A 295 11.30 12.78 4.61
CA HIS A 295 12.25 11.79 4.09
C HIS A 295 11.55 10.46 3.77
N VAL A 296 10.70 9.98 4.67
CA VAL A 296 9.89 8.77 4.45
C VAL A 296 8.99 8.93 3.23
N ARG A 297 8.31 10.08 3.10
CA ARG A 297 7.45 10.39 1.96
C ARG A 297 8.23 10.43 0.64
N TYR A 298 9.42 11.02 0.65
CA TYR A 298 10.32 11.07 -0.50
C TYR A 298 10.76 9.67 -0.98
N GLN A 299 11.13 8.78 -0.04
CA GLN A 299 11.49 7.39 -0.35
C GLN A 299 10.27 6.62 -0.89
N ARG A 300 9.10 6.78 -0.26
CA ARG A 300 7.86 6.11 -0.68
C ARG A 300 7.46 6.45 -2.12
N PHE A 301 7.65 7.70 -2.55
CA PHE A 301 7.38 8.12 -3.93
C PHE A 301 8.34 7.53 -4.96
N GLU A 302 9.54 7.12 -4.57
CA GLU A 302 10.43 6.35 -5.46
C GLU A 302 9.83 4.99 -5.82
N SER A 303 9.22 4.33 -4.84
CA SER A 303 8.53 3.06 -5.02
C SER A 303 7.14 3.21 -5.66
N GLY A 304 6.71 4.43 -6.00
CA GLY A 304 5.39 4.66 -6.59
C GLY A 304 4.22 4.46 -5.62
N LEU A 305 4.48 4.51 -4.31
CA LEU A 305 3.50 4.25 -3.27
C LEU A 305 2.93 5.55 -2.70
N ILE A 306 1.66 5.49 -2.29
CA ILE A 306 0.99 6.53 -1.51
C ILE A 306 0.69 6.01 -0.10
N ASP A 307 0.53 6.91 0.87
CA ASP A 307 -0.04 6.51 2.17
C ASP A 307 -0.56 7.71 2.96
N GLY A 308 -1.88 7.71 3.18
CA GLY A 308 -2.65 8.78 3.80
C GLY A 308 -3.15 9.87 2.84
N LEU A 309 -3.91 10.80 3.41
CA LEU A 309 -4.64 11.84 2.69
C LEU A 309 -3.80 13.07 2.33
N GLU A 310 -2.55 13.11 2.79
CA GLU A 310 -1.55 14.06 2.29
C GLU A 310 -1.19 13.80 0.82
N ASP A 311 -1.39 12.57 0.33
CA ASP A 311 -1.03 12.17 -1.02
C ASP A 311 -2.18 12.20 -2.02
N PHE A 312 -3.42 12.08 -1.52
CA PHE A 312 -4.62 12.16 -2.34
C PHE A 312 -5.82 12.71 -1.56
N LYS A 313 -6.71 13.39 -2.29
CA LYS A 313 -7.97 13.94 -1.81
C LYS A 313 -9.03 12.84 -1.67
N PRO A 314 -9.71 12.74 -0.52
CA PRO A 314 -10.82 11.80 -0.32
C PRO A 314 -11.89 11.89 -1.41
N GLU A 315 -12.47 10.75 -1.74
CA GLU A 315 -13.61 10.60 -2.67
C GLU A 315 -13.32 10.99 -4.13
N THR A 316 -12.06 11.23 -4.49
CA THR A 316 -11.67 11.65 -5.86
C THR A 316 -11.27 10.48 -6.76
N LEU A 317 -10.58 9.48 -6.22
CA LEU A 317 -9.97 8.39 -6.98
C LEU A 317 -10.62 7.03 -6.69
N LEU A 318 -10.54 6.12 -7.66
CA LEU A 318 -10.82 4.69 -7.44
C LEU A 318 -9.60 3.98 -6.85
N PRO A 319 -9.79 2.91 -6.07
CA PRO A 319 -8.68 2.06 -5.61
C PRO A 319 -7.79 1.55 -6.76
N LEU A 320 -8.41 1.18 -7.88
CA LEU A 320 -7.68 0.67 -9.06
C LEU A 320 -6.89 1.77 -9.77
N GLU A 321 -7.33 3.03 -9.72
CA GLU A 321 -6.54 4.16 -10.22
C GLU A 321 -5.27 4.37 -9.36
N LEU A 322 -5.25 3.85 -8.13
CA LEU A 322 -4.13 3.85 -7.20
C LEU A 322 -3.43 2.47 -7.11
N ASN A 323 -3.68 1.59 -8.09
CA ASN A 323 -3.02 0.29 -8.26
C ASN A 323 -3.29 -0.72 -7.14
N PHE A 324 -4.42 -0.63 -6.43
CA PHE A 324 -4.74 -1.60 -5.36
C PHE A 324 -4.78 -3.04 -5.86
N ASP A 325 -5.09 -3.26 -7.14
CA ASP A 325 -5.04 -4.56 -7.80
C ASP A 325 -3.64 -5.16 -7.92
N PHE A 326 -2.60 -4.34 -7.95
CA PHE A 326 -1.19 -4.76 -7.96
C PHE A 326 -0.55 -4.77 -6.57
N LEU A 327 -1.28 -4.38 -5.53
CA LEU A 327 -0.79 -4.41 -4.15
C LEU A 327 -1.27 -5.70 -3.47
N PRO A 328 -0.36 -6.53 -2.90
CA PRO A 328 -0.74 -7.80 -2.29
C PRO A 328 -1.84 -7.64 -1.25
N ASN A 329 -2.96 -8.35 -1.45
CA ASN A 329 -4.12 -8.40 -0.56
C ASN A 329 -4.84 -7.05 -0.30
N ALA A 330 -4.56 -5.99 -1.06
CA ALA A 330 -5.16 -4.67 -0.83
C ALA A 330 -6.63 -4.57 -1.27
N VAL A 331 -6.99 -5.27 -2.35
CA VAL A 331 -8.37 -5.43 -2.83
C VAL A 331 -8.59 -6.89 -3.22
N SER A 332 -9.76 -7.42 -2.88
CA SER A 332 -10.17 -8.76 -3.32
C SER A 332 -11.38 -8.67 -4.23
N PHE A 333 -11.33 -9.39 -5.34
CA PHE A 333 -12.44 -9.56 -6.28
C PHE A 333 -13.24 -10.84 -6.01
N ASP A 334 -12.76 -11.71 -5.10
CA ASP A 334 -13.38 -12.98 -4.70
C ASP A 334 -13.81 -12.98 -3.23
N LYS A 335 -14.23 -11.80 -2.71
CA LYS A 335 -14.82 -11.67 -1.38
C LYS A 335 -16.31 -11.33 -1.42
N GLY A 336 -16.98 -11.51 -0.28
CA GLY A 336 -18.38 -11.12 -0.11
C GLY A 336 -18.57 -9.60 -0.19
N CYS A 337 -19.83 -9.17 -0.17
CA CYS A 337 -20.17 -7.76 -0.38
C CYS A 337 -19.47 -6.81 0.61
N TYR A 338 -18.85 -5.76 0.09
CA TYR A 338 -18.34 -4.64 0.87
C TYR A 338 -18.83 -3.29 0.32
N VAL A 339 -18.77 -2.25 1.14
CA VAL A 339 -19.25 -0.90 0.78
C VAL A 339 -18.52 -0.38 -0.46
N GLY A 340 -19.28 0.04 -1.47
CA GLY A 340 -18.75 0.69 -2.68
C GLY A 340 -18.12 -0.26 -3.69
N GLN A 341 -18.27 -1.58 -3.53
CA GLN A 341 -17.64 -2.55 -4.42
C GLN A 341 -18.10 -2.48 -5.88
N GLU A 342 -19.31 -2.00 -6.16
CA GLU A 342 -19.96 -2.14 -7.48
C GLU A 342 -19.16 -1.49 -8.59
N LEU A 343 -18.61 -0.29 -8.32
CA LEU A 343 -17.82 0.43 -9.31
C LEU A 343 -16.45 -0.22 -9.48
N THR A 344 -15.77 -0.54 -8.38
CA THR A 344 -14.46 -1.23 -8.40
C THR A 344 -14.53 -2.56 -9.13
N ALA A 345 -15.49 -3.42 -8.77
CA ALA A 345 -15.67 -4.74 -9.38
C ALA A 345 -16.05 -4.64 -10.86
N ARG A 346 -16.90 -3.68 -11.25
CA ARG A 346 -17.25 -3.43 -12.66
C ARG A 346 -16.05 -2.93 -13.46
N THR A 347 -15.28 -1.99 -12.92
CA THR A 347 -14.10 -1.45 -13.60
C THR A 347 -13.06 -2.55 -13.82
N TYR A 348 -12.87 -3.43 -12.84
CA TYR A 348 -12.01 -4.60 -12.98
C TYR A 348 -12.54 -5.59 -14.04
N SER A 349 -13.80 -6.03 -13.95
CA SER A 349 -14.34 -7.05 -14.85
C SER A 349 -14.52 -6.61 -16.30
N THR A 350 -14.69 -5.30 -16.53
CA THR A 350 -14.80 -4.75 -17.89
C THR A 350 -13.44 -4.46 -18.52
N GLY A 351 -12.35 -4.44 -17.75
CA GLY A 351 -11.01 -4.05 -18.22
C GLY A 351 -10.87 -2.57 -18.60
N ILE A 352 -11.92 -1.73 -18.45
CA ILE A 352 -11.91 -0.33 -18.87
C ILE A 352 -11.33 0.57 -17.77
N LEU A 353 -10.08 0.33 -17.38
CA LEU A 353 -9.31 1.24 -16.53
C LEU A 353 -8.33 2.04 -17.38
N ARG A 354 -8.58 3.35 -17.51
CA ARG A 354 -7.83 4.23 -18.43
C ARG A 354 -6.81 5.12 -17.75
N LYS A 355 -6.66 5.03 -16.43
CA LYS A 355 -5.81 5.89 -15.63
C LYS A 355 -5.21 5.11 -14.47
N ARG A 356 -3.92 5.30 -14.21
CA ARG A 356 -3.23 4.74 -13.04
C ARG A 356 -2.23 5.71 -12.46
N ALA A 357 -1.94 5.52 -11.17
CA ALA A 357 -0.91 6.25 -10.44
C ALA A 357 0.48 5.75 -10.84
N VAL A 358 1.37 6.67 -11.18
CA VAL A 358 2.74 6.38 -11.60
C VAL A 358 3.72 7.27 -10.82
N PRO A 359 4.91 6.75 -10.47
CA PRO A 359 5.98 7.58 -9.93
C PRO A 359 6.47 8.57 -10.98
N VAL A 360 6.82 9.78 -10.54
CA VAL A 360 7.36 10.84 -11.41
C VAL A 360 8.56 11.52 -10.75
N LYS A 361 9.51 11.96 -11.59
CA LYS A 361 10.52 12.95 -11.22
C LYS A 361 10.10 14.32 -11.73
N ILE A 362 10.39 15.36 -10.97
CA ILE A 362 9.95 16.73 -11.24
C ILE A 362 11.18 17.61 -11.40
N GLN A 363 11.37 18.17 -12.58
CA GLN A 363 12.44 19.14 -12.81
C GLN A 363 12.08 20.47 -12.15
N ASN A 364 13.04 21.13 -11.49
CA ASN A 364 12.82 22.43 -10.85
C ASN A 364 11.61 22.44 -9.90
N SER A 365 11.41 21.37 -9.13
CA SER A 365 10.24 21.19 -8.25
C SER A 365 9.99 22.33 -7.26
N HIS A 366 11.03 23.08 -6.88
CA HIS A 366 10.94 24.30 -6.07
C HIS A 366 9.99 25.36 -6.66
N ILE A 367 9.76 25.35 -7.98
CA ILE A 367 8.78 26.22 -8.65
C ILE A 367 7.35 25.79 -8.28
N LEU A 368 7.05 24.49 -8.29
CA LEU A 368 5.73 23.97 -7.89
C LEU A 368 5.46 24.15 -6.40
N GLN A 369 6.48 24.05 -5.55
CA GLN A 369 6.34 24.25 -4.09
C GLN A 369 5.85 25.65 -3.72
N ARG A 370 6.14 26.65 -4.56
CA ARG A 370 5.72 28.05 -4.35
C ARG A 370 4.33 28.35 -4.92
N ALA A 371 3.80 27.45 -5.74
CA ALA A 371 2.50 27.62 -6.37
C ALA A 371 1.39 27.00 -5.51
N HIS A 372 0.26 27.70 -5.42
CA HIS A 372 -0.93 27.19 -4.77
C HIS A 372 -1.89 26.60 -5.82
N PHE A 373 -2.35 25.37 -5.58
CA PHE A 373 -3.26 24.67 -6.49
C PHE A 373 -4.55 24.24 -5.78
N GLU A 374 -5.70 24.76 -6.20
CA GLU A 374 -7.00 24.33 -5.67
C GLU A 374 -7.35 22.88 -6.09
N LYS A 375 -6.93 22.49 -7.29
CA LYS A 375 -7.13 21.17 -7.90
C LYS A 375 -5.78 20.56 -8.23
N TYR A 376 -5.75 19.25 -8.48
CA TYR A 376 -4.52 18.62 -8.95
C TYR A 376 -4.02 19.32 -10.23
N PRO A 377 -2.74 19.72 -10.29
CA PRO A 377 -2.17 20.32 -11.48
C PRO A 377 -2.33 19.39 -12.69
N ALA A 378 -2.85 19.94 -13.79
CA ALA A 378 -3.02 19.19 -15.02
C ALA A 378 -1.67 18.94 -15.69
N ILE A 379 -1.41 17.70 -16.11
CA ILE A 379 -0.22 17.34 -16.88
C ILE A 379 -0.60 17.37 -18.37
N LEU A 380 0.14 18.12 -19.16
CA LEU A 380 -0.03 18.28 -20.60
C LEU A 380 1.10 17.57 -21.37
N LEU A 381 0.84 17.18 -22.62
CA LEU A 381 1.81 16.51 -23.49
C LEU A 381 2.18 17.41 -24.69
N GLU A 382 3.44 17.72 -24.90
CA GLU A 382 3.86 18.73 -25.90
C GLU A 382 3.36 18.51 -27.34
N ASN A 383 3.15 17.27 -27.78
CA ASN A 383 2.92 16.93 -29.19
C ASN A 383 1.46 16.65 -29.60
N GLN A 384 0.43 16.98 -28.80
CA GLN A 384 -0.97 16.70 -29.22
C GLN A 384 -1.59 17.73 -30.17
N SER A 385 -0.91 18.84 -30.48
CA SER A 385 -1.46 19.88 -31.35
C SER A 385 -1.69 19.43 -32.81
N SER A 386 -1.04 18.37 -33.28
CA SER A 386 -1.15 17.88 -34.67
C SER A 386 -2.22 16.79 -34.86
N LYS A 387 -2.40 15.84 -33.93
CA LYS A 387 -3.43 14.78 -34.05
C LYS A 387 -4.85 15.28 -33.81
N ASP A 388 -5.06 16.20 -32.88
CA ASP A 388 -6.39 16.81 -32.62
C ASP A 388 -6.88 17.69 -33.78
N GLN A 389 -5.97 18.17 -34.64
CA GLN A 389 -6.34 18.92 -35.85
C GLN A 389 -6.85 18.01 -36.96
N GLU A 390 -6.29 16.80 -37.12
CA GLU A 390 -6.73 15.85 -38.16
C GLU A 390 -8.09 15.21 -37.83
N GLU A 391 -8.36 14.81 -36.58
CA GLU A 391 -9.68 14.29 -36.18
C GLU A 391 -10.80 15.34 -36.26
N SER A 392 -10.46 16.63 -36.25
CA SER A 392 -11.45 17.71 -36.39
C SER A 392 -11.91 17.95 -37.83
N SER A 393 -11.21 17.38 -38.83
CA SER A 393 -11.52 17.53 -40.25
C SER A 393 -12.61 16.56 -40.75
N SER A 394 -12.98 15.56 -39.95
CA SER A 394 -13.89 14.46 -40.34
C SER A 394 -15.27 14.51 -39.67
N LEU A 395 -15.61 15.58 -38.93
CA LEU A 395 -16.95 15.75 -38.39
C LEU A 395 -17.90 16.28 -39.49
N PRO A 396 -19.07 15.64 -39.73
CA PRO A 396 -20.04 16.14 -40.70
C PRO A 396 -20.55 17.52 -40.27
N LEU A 397 -20.56 18.48 -41.21
CA LEU A 397 -21.13 19.81 -41.03
C LEU A 397 -22.59 19.70 -40.58
N ASN A 398 -22.90 20.26 -39.41
CA ASN A 398 -24.25 20.32 -38.89
C ASN A 398 -25.09 21.32 -39.73
N PRO A 399 -26.14 20.88 -40.44
CA PRO A 399 -26.89 21.74 -41.38
C PRO A 399 -27.82 22.77 -40.72
N PHE A 400 -27.83 22.87 -39.38
CA PHE A 400 -28.70 23.78 -38.61
C PHE A 400 -27.95 24.85 -37.80
N ALA A 401 -26.65 25.06 -38.02
CA ALA A 401 -25.89 26.06 -37.27
C ALA A 401 -25.87 27.42 -37.99
N ASP A 402 -26.91 28.23 -37.78
CA ASP A 402 -26.91 29.66 -38.12
C ASP A 402 -26.12 30.45 -37.06
N SER A 403 -24.79 30.39 -37.16
CA SER A 403 -23.81 31.41 -36.71
C SER A 403 -22.44 30.77 -36.47
N VAL A 404 -21.41 31.29 -37.14
CA VAL A 404 -20.02 30.93 -36.89
C VAL A 404 -19.59 31.58 -35.58
N ALA A 405 -19.79 30.89 -34.46
CA ALA A 405 -19.16 31.29 -33.20
C ALA A 405 -17.63 31.23 -33.37
N PRO A 406 -16.86 32.18 -32.79
CA PRO A 406 -15.40 32.17 -32.90
C PRO A 406 -14.87 30.87 -32.28
N ARG A 407 -14.05 30.14 -33.04
CA ARG A 407 -13.36 28.91 -32.60
C ARG A 407 -12.53 29.23 -31.35
N LYS A 408 -13.06 28.95 -30.15
CA LYS A 408 -12.25 28.88 -28.93
C LYS A 408 -11.15 27.84 -29.20
N GLN A 409 -9.89 28.22 -29.04
CA GLN A 409 -8.78 27.25 -29.06
C GLN A 409 -9.15 26.11 -28.12
N ARG A 410 -9.28 24.91 -28.68
CA ARG A 410 -9.74 23.73 -27.96
C ARG A 410 -8.62 23.40 -26.97
N ARG A 411 -8.86 23.66 -25.67
CA ARG A 411 -7.90 23.35 -24.60
C ARG A 411 -7.47 21.89 -24.76
N GLN A 412 -6.16 21.69 -24.87
CA GLN A 412 -5.57 20.37 -24.98
C GLN A 412 -6.09 19.47 -23.86
N ARG A 413 -6.47 18.23 -24.19
CA ARG A 413 -6.93 17.27 -23.20
C ARG A 413 -5.74 16.88 -22.31
N PRO A 414 -5.78 17.09 -20.98
CA PRO A 414 -4.61 16.83 -20.13
C PRO A 414 -4.23 15.35 -20.12
N ALA A 415 -2.97 14.99 -20.34
CA ALA A 415 -2.49 13.60 -20.27
C ALA A 415 -2.72 12.95 -18.89
N GLY A 416 -2.80 13.77 -17.84
CA GLY A 416 -2.98 13.31 -16.48
C GLY A 416 -3.08 14.45 -15.47
N SER A 417 -2.82 14.14 -14.21
CA SER A 417 -2.76 15.12 -13.12
C SER A 417 -1.71 14.72 -12.09
N LEU A 418 -0.94 15.69 -11.60
CA LEU A 418 0.01 15.49 -10.51
C LEU A 418 -0.75 15.40 -9.19
N LEU A 419 -0.64 14.28 -8.46
CA LEU A 419 -1.37 14.10 -7.20
C LEU A 419 -0.65 14.79 -6.04
N CYS A 420 0.62 14.45 -5.87
CA CYS A 420 1.45 14.87 -4.75
C CYS A 420 2.92 14.75 -5.11
N PHE A 421 3.77 15.44 -4.36
CA PHE A 421 5.22 15.40 -4.52
C PHE A 421 5.93 15.87 -3.25
N GLU A 422 7.18 15.43 -3.10
CA GLU A 422 8.12 15.79 -2.06
C GLU A 422 9.50 15.92 -2.71
N GLY A 423 10.18 17.06 -2.53
CA GLY A 423 11.40 17.34 -3.28
C GLY A 423 11.18 17.23 -4.80
N ASP A 424 12.02 16.45 -5.49
CA ASP A 424 11.94 16.18 -6.93
C ASP A 424 11.19 14.89 -7.27
N ARG A 425 10.53 14.23 -6.31
CA ARG A 425 9.78 12.98 -6.52
C ARG A 425 8.31 13.17 -6.22
N GLY A 426 7.45 12.44 -6.93
CA GLY A 426 6.02 12.49 -6.67
C GLY A 426 5.25 11.39 -7.35
N ILE A 427 3.93 11.48 -7.26
CA ILE A 427 2.98 10.56 -7.88
C ILE A 427 2.04 11.35 -8.79
N ALA A 428 1.81 10.84 -9.99
CA ALA A 428 0.84 11.39 -10.94
C ALA A 428 -0.17 10.32 -11.35
N ILE A 429 -1.41 10.74 -11.63
CA ILE A 429 -2.36 9.91 -12.38
C ILE A 429 -2.15 10.20 -13.85
N LEU A 430 -1.71 9.20 -14.62
CA LEU A 430 -1.58 9.30 -16.07
C LEU A 430 -2.60 8.41 -16.76
N ARG A 431 -3.00 8.80 -17.97
CA ARG A 431 -3.81 7.93 -18.83
C ARG A 431 -2.97 6.82 -19.44
N SER A 432 -3.52 5.61 -19.49
CA SER A 432 -2.86 4.44 -20.06
C SER A 432 -2.51 4.61 -21.55
N GLU A 433 -3.30 5.40 -22.29
CA GLU A 433 -3.03 5.78 -23.69
C GLU A 433 -1.70 6.55 -23.89
N HIS A 434 -1.03 6.96 -22.81
CA HIS A 434 0.26 7.65 -22.84
C HIS A 434 1.40 6.84 -22.23
N PHE A 435 1.18 5.59 -21.79
CA PHE A 435 2.21 4.78 -21.14
C PHE A 435 3.37 4.44 -22.06
N GLU A 436 3.11 4.10 -23.32
CA GLU A 436 4.18 3.84 -24.30
C GLU A 436 5.10 5.06 -24.46
N SER A 437 4.52 6.25 -24.61
CA SER A 437 5.29 7.51 -24.67
C SER A 437 5.98 7.86 -23.35
N ALA A 438 5.43 7.44 -22.21
CA ALA A 438 5.97 7.72 -20.89
C ALA A 438 7.15 6.81 -20.51
N PHE A 439 7.16 5.56 -20.99
CA PHE A 439 8.06 4.52 -20.50
C PHE A 439 9.02 3.97 -21.57
N THR A 440 8.67 4.07 -22.85
CA THR A 440 9.47 3.48 -23.96
C THR A 440 10.31 4.51 -24.70
N ASP A 441 9.85 5.76 -24.79
CA ASP A 441 10.53 6.80 -25.58
C ASP A 441 11.76 7.37 -24.84
N LYS A 442 12.95 6.90 -25.22
CA LYS A 442 14.24 7.29 -24.63
C LYS A 442 14.88 8.53 -25.29
N THR A 443 14.17 9.23 -26.18
CA THR A 443 14.75 10.26 -27.07
C THR A 443 15.07 11.62 -26.42
N GLY A 444 14.95 11.74 -25.08
CA GLY A 444 15.77 12.67 -24.30
C GLY A 444 15.19 14.07 -24.01
N SER A 445 13.94 14.35 -24.36
CA SER A 445 13.24 15.56 -23.87
C SER A 445 11.95 15.19 -23.13
N PRO A 446 11.69 15.78 -21.94
CA PRO A 446 10.47 15.50 -21.18
C PRO A 446 9.24 16.09 -21.88
N ASN A 447 8.42 15.24 -22.48
CA ASN A 447 7.22 15.68 -23.20
C ASN A 447 6.04 16.04 -22.26
N PHE A 448 6.13 15.69 -20.97
CA PHE A 448 5.08 15.94 -19.98
C PHE A 448 5.40 17.18 -19.15
N ARG A 449 4.44 18.09 -19.02
CA ARG A 449 4.63 19.33 -18.25
C ARG A 449 3.40 19.76 -17.46
N VAL A 450 3.63 20.52 -16.42
CA VAL A 450 2.62 21.25 -15.64
C VAL A 450 2.82 22.73 -15.89
N GLU A 451 1.77 23.41 -16.32
CA GLU A 451 1.73 24.86 -16.46
C GLU A 451 1.22 25.48 -15.15
N LEU A 452 1.96 26.47 -14.63
CA LEU A 452 1.56 27.16 -13.40
C LEU A 452 0.39 28.12 -13.68
N PRO A 453 -0.58 28.25 -12.76
CA PRO A 453 -1.61 29.28 -12.86
C PRO A 453 -0.97 30.67 -12.98
N ASP A 454 -1.47 31.48 -13.90
CA ASP A 454 -1.14 32.90 -14.03
C ASP A 454 0.34 33.23 -14.34
N THR A 455 1.10 32.25 -14.86
CA THR A 455 2.48 32.46 -15.34
C THR A 455 2.73 31.67 -16.63
N ASP A 456 3.63 32.15 -17.49
CA ASP A 456 4.15 31.38 -18.64
C ASP A 456 5.24 30.36 -18.23
N THR A 457 5.29 30.01 -16.94
CA THR A 457 6.28 29.06 -16.42
C THR A 457 5.74 27.65 -16.48
N MET A 458 6.55 26.75 -17.05
CA MET A 458 6.25 25.32 -17.12
C MET A 458 7.29 24.51 -16.35
N VAL A 459 6.80 23.44 -15.73
CA VAL A 459 7.60 22.48 -14.97
C VAL A 459 7.48 21.11 -15.63
N TYR A 460 8.62 20.53 -16.00
CA TYR A 460 8.67 19.22 -16.64
C TYR A 460 8.53 18.09 -15.63
N ILE A 461 7.73 17.11 -16.01
CA ILE A 461 7.44 15.90 -15.26
C ILE A 461 8.00 14.72 -16.06
N ILE A 462 8.76 13.86 -15.41
CA ILE A 462 9.38 12.68 -16.02
C ILE A 462 8.76 11.45 -15.36
N PRO A 463 7.77 10.80 -16.01
CA PRO A 463 7.25 9.53 -15.53
C PRO A 463 8.37 8.51 -15.35
N GLN A 464 8.33 7.76 -14.25
CA GLN A 464 9.24 6.64 -13.99
C GLN A 464 8.46 5.35 -14.20
N VAL A 465 9.12 4.33 -14.72
CA VAL A 465 8.50 3.02 -14.96
C VAL A 465 8.09 2.43 -13.60
N PRO A 466 6.78 2.21 -13.34
CA PRO A 466 6.35 1.59 -12.11
C PRO A 466 6.60 0.08 -12.11
N GLN A 467 6.74 -0.51 -10.93
CA GLN A 467 7.05 -1.94 -10.77
C GLN A 467 5.96 -2.86 -11.33
N TRP A 468 4.70 -2.42 -11.30
CA TRP A 468 3.57 -3.18 -11.85
C TRP A 468 3.45 -3.11 -13.38
N TYR A 469 4.31 -2.33 -14.07
CA TYR A 469 4.15 -2.07 -15.50
C TYR A 469 4.32 -3.33 -16.38
N GLU A 470 5.27 -4.21 -16.03
CA GLU A 470 5.51 -5.45 -16.76
C GLU A 470 4.29 -6.38 -16.68
N GLU A 471 3.79 -6.61 -15.46
CA GLU A 471 2.56 -7.38 -15.22
C GLU A 471 1.35 -6.77 -15.95
N TRP A 472 1.26 -5.44 -15.99
CA TRP A 472 0.19 -4.76 -16.73
C TRP A 472 0.26 -4.98 -18.25
N LEU A 473 1.47 -5.05 -18.84
CA LEU A 473 1.63 -5.37 -20.26
C LEU A 473 1.19 -6.80 -20.56
N GLU A 474 1.59 -7.76 -19.73
CA GLU A 474 1.22 -9.18 -19.87
C GLU A 474 -0.31 -9.37 -19.80
N HIS A 475 -0.98 -8.63 -18.92
CA HIS A 475 -2.45 -8.64 -18.83
C HIS A 475 -3.15 -7.83 -19.92
N GLY A 476 -2.48 -6.84 -20.51
CA GLY A 476 -2.99 -6.04 -21.62
C GLY A 476 -3.16 -6.85 -22.91
N GLU A 477 -2.22 -7.75 -23.20
CA GLU A 477 -2.29 -8.65 -24.38
C GLU A 477 -3.44 -9.67 -24.30
N LEU A 478 -4.00 -9.92 -23.10
CA LEU A 478 -5.14 -10.82 -22.90
C LEU A 478 -6.50 -10.15 -23.16
N HIS A 479 -6.53 -8.84 -23.40
CA HIS A 479 -7.74 -8.04 -23.56
C HIS A 479 -7.84 -7.30 -24.92
N GLU A 480 -6.87 -7.48 -25.81
CA GLU A 480 -7.01 -7.29 -27.28
C GLU A 480 -7.44 -8.60 -27.94
#